data_AF-A0A4S8LAN5-F1
#
_entry.id   AF-A0A4S8LAN5-F1
#
_cell.length_a   1.000
_cell.length_b   1.000
_cell.length_c   1.000
_cell.angle_alpha   90.00
_cell.angle_beta   90.00
_cell.angle_gamma   90.00
#
_symmetry.space_group_name_H-M   'P 1'
#
loop_
_entity.id
_entity.type
_entity.pdbx_description
1 polymer ?
#
loop_
_entity_poly.entity_id
_entity_poly.type
_entity_poly.pdbx_seq_one_letter_code
_entity_poly.pdbx_strand_id
1 'polypeptide(L)'
;MEEKKKKERESIEQHAGSWLGPPIEPKAGNERLEPLVHAFPFINRTGPRAEHREFMSVLNVVGAETIGLHPYLRRDSNALFTNKDAKKAKIISMVLLAVYYLMGAVFIALAVFNNLSSQKALLIIGIVIVYLSSLAFSLFRLIKSTLYLERSGWVFLREEMWQDDKSKGNAAWTNDPGARLQKLDPTLHFRRWDEDQMVPKWEETVNGYKRGWLADLRTGVLVKTVVSEEPDAMMVLGIHGSGVTYMLLKRSKESNGIARRVGMASLPPFTLASTKKVGSMRIGAYEDDGPKKKSFWKSFSLRGIFDLFL
;
A
#
# COMPACT_ATOMS: atom_id res chain seq x y z
N MET A 1 17.40 32.00 57.69
CA MET A 1 17.24 30.57 57.34
C MET A 1 15.98 30.33 56.50
N GLU A 2 14.88 31.05 56.76
CA GLU A 2 13.65 30.99 55.94
C GLU A 2 13.81 31.53 54.52
N GLU A 3 14.63 32.56 54.32
CA GLU A 3 14.83 33.17 53.00
C GLU A 3 15.52 32.22 51.99
N LYS A 4 16.37 31.33 52.50
CA LYS A 4 17.05 30.30 51.70
C LYS A 4 16.07 29.20 51.28
N LYS A 5 15.17 28.79 52.19
CA LYS A 5 14.08 27.83 51.90
C LYS A 5 13.04 28.41 50.95
N LYS A 6 12.80 29.72 50.98
CA LYS A 6 11.87 30.40 50.06
C LYS A 6 12.42 30.42 48.62
N LYS A 7 13.70 30.79 48.43
CA LYS A 7 14.35 30.73 47.11
C LYS A 7 14.45 29.32 46.55
N GLU A 8 14.69 28.33 47.40
CA GLU A 8 14.75 26.93 46.98
C GLU A 8 13.38 26.42 46.53
N ARG A 9 12.30 26.78 47.26
CA ARG A 9 10.91 26.49 46.86
C ARG A 9 10.49 27.21 45.57
N GLU A 10 10.87 28.47 45.40
CA GLU A 10 10.61 29.22 44.15
C GLU A 10 11.36 28.61 42.95
N SER A 11 12.58 28.09 43.15
CA SER A 11 13.32 27.40 42.08
C SER A 11 12.70 26.05 41.70
N ILE A 12 12.16 25.32 42.68
CA ILE A 12 11.49 24.03 42.50
C ILE A 12 10.12 24.24 41.83
N GLU A 13 9.36 25.27 42.19
CA GLU A 13 8.09 25.61 41.55
C GLU A 13 8.27 26.10 40.11
N GLN A 14 9.36 26.80 39.78
CA GLN A 14 9.68 27.15 38.38
C GLN A 14 9.99 25.93 37.50
N HIS A 15 10.34 24.80 38.09
CA HIS A 15 10.67 23.55 37.38
C HIS A 15 9.54 22.52 37.40
N ALA A 16 8.47 22.74 38.18
CA ALA A 16 7.37 21.80 38.35
C ALA A 16 6.34 21.78 37.20
N GLY A 17 6.54 22.59 36.15
CA GLY A 17 5.61 22.73 35.01
C GLY A 17 5.98 21.99 33.72
N SER A 18 7.14 21.34 33.63
CA SER A 18 7.59 20.67 32.40
C SER A 18 7.89 19.19 32.67
N TRP A 19 6.96 18.31 32.26
CA TRP A 19 7.13 16.85 32.26
C TRP A 19 8.38 16.34 31.51
N LEU A 20 9.11 17.23 30.84
CA LEU A 20 10.25 16.91 29.98
C LEU A 20 11.61 17.20 30.62
N GLY A 21 11.66 17.73 31.85
CA GLY A 21 12.91 18.11 32.50
C GLY A 21 13.62 19.28 31.79
N PRO A 22 14.81 19.70 32.27
CA PRO A 22 15.62 20.73 31.62
C PRO A 22 16.16 20.24 30.26
N PRO A 23 16.33 21.13 29.26
CA PRO A 23 16.90 20.75 27.97
C PRO A 23 18.29 20.12 28.15
N ILE A 24 18.50 18.92 27.61
CA ILE A 24 19.81 18.26 27.58
C ILE A 24 20.63 18.88 26.45
N GLU A 25 21.81 19.41 26.76
CA GLU A 25 22.73 19.93 25.75
C GLU A 25 23.26 18.80 24.85
N PRO A 26 23.36 19.01 23.53
CA PRO A 26 23.92 18.02 22.62
C PRO A 26 25.40 17.77 22.96
N LYS A 27 25.74 16.54 23.34
CA LYS A 27 27.12 16.04 23.45
C LYS A 27 27.25 14.81 22.56
N ALA A 28 28.45 14.49 22.10
CA ALA A 28 28.68 13.22 21.39
C ALA A 28 28.23 12.05 22.29
N GLY A 29 27.32 11.21 21.81
CA GLY A 29 26.66 10.15 22.60
C GLY A 29 25.38 10.57 23.35
N ASN A 30 25.07 11.87 23.41
CA ASN A 30 23.80 12.46 23.84
C ASN A 30 23.08 13.14 22.67
N GLU A 31 23.33 12.69 21.44
CA GLU A 31 22.58 13.18 20.29
C GLU A 31 21.10 12.90 20.53
N ARG A 32 20.30 13.96 20.57
CA ARG A 32 18.86 13.86 20.77
C ARG A 32 18.31 13.09 19.59
N LEU A 33 17.93 11.83 19.82
CA LEU A 33 17.25 11.02 18.82
C LEU A 33 16.01 11.82 18.39
N GLU A 34 16.00 12.23 17.11
CA GLU A 34 14.83 12.89 16.58
C GLU A 34 13.66 11.90 16.68
N PRO A 35 12.56 12.29 17.34
CA PRO A 35 11.40 11.41 17.42
C PRO A 35 10.89 11.16 16.01
N LEU A 36 10.81 9.87 15.64
CA LEU A 36 10.29 9.44 14.33
C LEU A 36 8.90 10.02 14.07
N VAL A 37 8.08 10.08 15.12
CA VAL A 37 6.74 10.69 15.09
C VAL A 37 6.38 11.28 16.45
N HIS A 38 5.54 12.31 16.45
CA HIS A 38 4.90 12.81 17.67
C HIS A 38 3.44 12.40 17.66
N ALA A 39 3.00 11.65 18.65
CA ALA A 39 1.62 11.19 18.77
C ALA A 39 0.96 11.81 20.00
N PHE A 40 -0.21 12.42 19.83
CA PHE A 40 -0.98 12.99 20.93
C PHE A 40 -2.48 12.70 20.74
N PRO A 41 -3.22 12.50 21.84
CA PRO A 41 -4.66 12.34 21.76
C PRO A 41 -5.30 13.65 21.28
N PHE A 42 -6.25 13.52 20.37
CA PHE A 42 -7.05 14.60 19.82
C PHE A 42 -8.53 14.21 19.91
N ILE A 43 -9.35 15.10 20.45
CA ILE A 43 -10.80 14.89 20.54
C ILE A 43 -11.41 15.53 19.29
N ASN A 44 -11.92 14.69 18.38
CA ASN A 44 -12.58 15.20 17.20
C ASN A 44 -14.05 15.55 17.50
N ARG A 45 -14.44 16.79 17.25
CA ARG A 45 -15.80 17.31 17.50
C ARG A 45 -16.66 17.34 16.22
N THR A 46 -16.56 16.33 15.36
CA THR A 46 -17.36 16.27 14.12
C THR A 46 -18.47 15.25 14.24
N GLY A 47 -19.65 15.68 14.66
CA GLY A 47 -20.91 14.94 14.58
C GLY A 47 -22.04 15.87 14.11
N PRO A 48 -22.85 15.50 13.10
CA PRO A 48 -23.95 16.32 12.61
C PRO A 48 -25.20 16.08 13.47
N ARG A 49 -25.17 16.54 14.73
CA ARG A 49 -26.32 16.90 15.58
C ARG A 49 -25.84 17.05 17.01
N ALA A 50 -26.23 18.15 17.63
CA ALA A 50 -25.79 18.56 18.96
C ALA A 50 -26.24 17.64 20.11
N GLU A 51 -26.94 16.53 19.84
CA GLU A 51 -27.61 15.74 20.86
C GLU A 51 -26.96 14.38 21.15
N HIS A 52 -26.09 13.85 20.28
CA HIS A 52 -25.30 12.63 20.54
C HIS A 52 -23.83 12.90 20.19
N ARG A 53 -23.13 13.60 21.10
CA ARG A 53 -21.68 13.83 20.98
C ARG A 53 -20.92 12.58 21.41
N GLU A 54 -20.79 11.61 20.53
CA GLU A 54 -19.80 10.55 20.71
C GLU A 54 -18.41 11.17 20.50
N PHE A 55 -17.68 11.38 21.60
CA PHE A 55 -16.29 11.81 21.55
C PHE A 55 -15.44 10.66 21.01
N MET A 56 -15.13 10.68 19.72
CA MET A 56 -14.07 9.80 19.23
C MET A 56 -12.71 10.38 19.64
N SER A 57 -12.04 9.68 20.54
CA SER A 57 -10.62 9.90 20.80
C SER A 57 -9.83 9.41 19.58
N VAL A 58 -9.11 10.33 18.97
CA VAL A 58 -8.31 10.09 17.76
C VAL A 58 -6.86 10.33 18.14
N LEU A 59 -5.97 9.42 17.76
CA LEU A 59 -4.53 9.66 17.89
C LEU A 59 -4.08 10.52 16.71
N ASN A 60 -3.59 11.73 16.97
CA ASN A 60 -3.00 12.56 15.93
C ASN A 60 -1.49 12.35 15.93
N VAL A 61 -0.94 11.95 14.78
CA VAL A 61 0.47 11.65 14.58
C VAL A 61 1.06 12.68 13.63
N VAL A 62 2.03 13.46 14.10
CA VAL A 62 2.71 14.51 13.33
C VAL A 62 4.11 14.03 12.93
N GLY A 63 4.50 14.30 11.68
CA GLY A 63 5.76 13.84 11.09
C GLY A 63 5.73 12.39 10.62
N ALA A 64 4.54 11.81 10.44
CA ALA A 64 4.35 10.41 10.09
C ALA A 64 5.06 10.01 8.80
N GLU A 65 5.84 8.95 8.85
CA GLU A 65 6.42 8.33 7.65
C GLU A 65 5.58 7.15 7.21
N THR A 66 5.19 7.11 5.93
CA THR A 66 4.28 6.09 5.42
C THR A 66 4.72 5.43 4.12
N ILE A 67 4.29 4.19 3.94
CA ILE A 67 4.39 3.42 2.70
C ILE A 67 2.96 3.11 2.24
N GLY A 68 2.64 3.40 0.98
CA GLY A 68 1.34 3.02 0.40
C GLY A 68 1.31 1.54 0.04
N LEU A 69 0.17 0.89 0.25
CA LEU A 69 -0.09 -0.47 -0.21
C LEU A 69 -0.94 -0.43 -1.47
N HIS A 70 -0.52 -1.17 -2.49
CA HIS A 70 -1.31 -1.31 -3.70
C HIS A 70 -2.48 -2.28 -3.45
N PRO A 71 -3.68 -1.94 -3.95
CA PRO A 71 -4.89 -2.72 -3.68
C PRO A 71 -4.93 -4.07 -4.43
N TYR A 72 -4.13 -4.22 -5.48
CA TYR A 72 -4.08 -5.45 -6.28
C TYR A 72 -2.77 -5.54 -7.07
N LEU A 73 -2.45 -6.75 -7.50
CA LEU A 73 -1.33 -7.01 -8.41
C LEU A 73 -1.61 -6.44 -9.80
N ARG A 74 -0.63 -5.77 -10.38
CA ARG A 74 -0.71 -5.19 -11.73
C ARG A 74 0.29 -5.87 -12.66
N ARG A 75 -0.12 -6.07 -13.90
CA ARG A 75 0.79 -6.48 -14.98
C ARG A 75 1.59 -5.28 -15.45
N ASP A 76 2.88 -5.48 -15.71
CA ASP A 76 3.74 -4.40 -16.18
C ASP A 76 3.52 -4.18 -17.69
N SER A 77 2.72 -3.16 -18.03
CA SER A 77 2.44 -2.73 -19.41
C SER A 77 3.69 -2.36 -20.23
N ASN A 78 4.81 -2.12 -19.55
CA ASN A 78 6.08 -1.75 -20.14
C ASN A 78 7.19 -2.75 -19.80
N ALA A 79 6.83 -3.99 -19.45
CA ALA A 79 7.78 -5.02 -19.01
C ALA A 79 8.96 -5.23 -19.95
N LEU A 80 8.73 -5.10 -21.27
CA LEU A 80 9.78 -5.20 -22.29
C LEU A 80 10.91 -4.19 -22.05
N PHE A 81 10.59 -3.01 -21.51
CA PHE A 81 11.50 -1.89 -21.34
C PHE A 81 12.05 -1.77 -19.92
N THR A 82 11.28 -2.18 -18.91
CA THR A 82 11.59 -2.03 -17.49
C THR A 82 12.31 -3.26 -16.92
N ASN A 83 11.97 -4.47 -17.39
CA ASN A 83 12.49 -5.69 -16.81
C ASN A 83 13.88 -6.05 -17.37
N LYS A 84 14.81 -6.36 -16.46
CA LYS A 84 16.19 -6.75 -16.81
C LYS A 84 16.22 -8.04 -17.63
N ASP A 85 15.33 -8.99 -17.34
CA ASP A 85 15.29 -10.29 -18.04
C ASP A 85 14.76 -10.15 -19.47
N ALA A 86 13.95 -9.10 -19.71
CA ALA A 86 13.47 -8.75 -21.05
C ALA A 86 14.48 -7.92 -21.85
N LYS A 87 15.64 -7.54 -21.30
CA LYS A 87 16.61 -6.65 -21.98
C LYS A 87 17.10 -7.20 -23.31
N LYS A 88 17.42 -8.51 -23.38
CA LYS A 88 17.84 -9.16 -24.64
C LYS A 88 16.71 -9.17 -25.66
N ALA A 89 15.51 -9.56 -25.22
CA ALA A 89 14.31 -9.57 -26.04
C ALA A 89 13.99 -8.18 -26.61
N LYS A 90 14.12 -7.12 -25.81
CA LYS A 90 13.99 -5.72 -26.24
C LYS A 90 14.97 -5.36 -27.34
N ILE A 91 16.25 -5.67 -27.16
CA ILE A 91 17.28 -5.33 -28.15
C ILE A 91 16.96 -6.02 -29.48
N ILE A 92 16.69 -7.32 -29.44
CA ILE A 92 16.37 -8.10 -30.65
C ILE A 92 15.11 -7.57 -31.32
N SER A 93 14.03 -7.33 -30.58
CA SER A 93 12.77 -6.86 -31.18
C SER A 93 12.90 -5.45 -31.77
N MET A 94 13.67 -4.56 -31.13
CA MET A 94 13.94 -3.21 -31.66
C MET A 94 14.80 -3.25 -32.92
N VAL A 95 15.83 -4.10 -32.96
CA VAL A 95 16.69 -4.26 -34.15
C VAL A 95 15.88 -4.84 -35.31
N LEU A 96 15.08 -5.90 -35.06
CA LEU A 96 14.22 -6.48 -36.09
C LEU A 96 13.21 -5.44 -36.62
N LEU A 97 12.56 -4.69 -35.73
CA LEU A 97 11.63 -3.65 -36.12
C LEU A 97 12.30 -2.61 -37.02
N ALA A 98 13.50 -2.13 -36.65
CA ALA A 98 14.26 -1.17 -37.45
C ALA A 98 14.61 -1.73 -38.83
N VAL A 99 15.05 -2.99 -38.93
CA VAL A 99 15.36 -3.64 -40.21
C VAL A 99 14.12 -3.73 -41.11
N TYR A 100 12.97 -4.18 -40.58
CA TYR A 100 11.74 -4.25 -41.37
C TYR A 100 11.22 -2.88 -41.79
N TYR A 101 11.37 -1.87 -40.93
CA TYR A 101 11.01 -0.49 -41.28
C TYR A 101 11.91 0.06 -42.38
N LEU A 102 13.22 -0.19 -42.32
CA LEU A 102 14.16 0.21 -43.38
C LEU A 102 13.84 -0.49 -44.70
N MET A 103 13.59 -1.80 -44.69
CA MET A 103 13.19 -2.53 -45.90
C MET A 103 11.88 -1.98 -46.48
N GLY A 104 10.85 -1.78 -45.66
CA GLY A 104 9.58 -1.21 -46.07
C GLY A 104 9.73 0.20 -46.65
N ALA A 105 10.55 1.05 -46.01
CA ALA A 105 10.86 2.40 -46.49
C ALA A 105 11.58 2.38 -47.84
N VAL A 106 12.52 1.44 -48.06
CA VAL A 106 13.19 1.26 -49.36
C VAL A 106 12.19 0.89 -50.45
N PHE A 107 11.27 -0.06 -50.20
CA PHE A 107 10.22 -0.42 -51.17
C PHE A 107 9.29 0.75 -51.50
N ILE A 108 8.89 1.52 -50.50
CA ILE A 108 8.07 2.72 -50.68
C ILE A 108 8.82 3.78 -51.49
N ALA A 109 10.08 4.06 -51.12
CA ALA A 109 10.91 5.03 -51.82
C ALA A 109 11.12 4.63 -53.29
N LEU A 110 11.48 3.37 -53.57
CA LEU A 110 11.64 2.87 -54.93
C LEU A 110 10.36 3.01 -55.77
N ALA A 111 9.19 2.75 -55.18
CA ALA A 111 7.92 2.91 -55.88
C ALA A 111 7.59 4.38 -56.18
N VAL A 112 7.93 5.31 -55.28
CA VAL A 112 7.68 6.74 -55.42
C VAL A 112 8.65 7.41 -56.40
N PHE A 113 9.95 7.14 -56.28
CA PHE A 113 10.98 7.81 -57.08
C PHE A 113 11.02 7.34 -58.54
N ASN A 114 10.67 6.08 -58.82
CA ASN A 114 10.72 5.55 -60.20
C ASN A 114 9.46 5.85 -61.03
N ASN A 115 8.44 6.48 -60.45
CA ASN A 115 7.25 7.07 -61.09
C ASN A 115 6.59 6.20 -62.21
N LEU A 116 6.67 4.87 -62.11
CA LEU A 116 6.10 3.95 -63.08
C LEU A 116 4.70 3.50 -62.62
N SER A 117 3.68 3.76 -63.43
CA SER A 117 2.28 3.34 -63.23
C SER A 117 2.12 1.84 -62.90
N SER A 118 3.11 1.01 -63.22
CA SER A 118 3.15 -0.44 -62.99
C SER A 118 3.66 -0.85 -61.58
N GLN A 119 4.16 0.08 -60.74
CA GLN A 119 4.81 -0.26 -59.46
C GLN A 119 3.91 -0.14 -58.21
N LYS A 120 2.59 -0.08 -58.38
CA LYS A 120 1.63 -0.14 -57.25
C LYS A 120 1.88 -1.34 -56.34
N ALA A 121 2.33 -2.47 -56.91
CA ALA A 121 2.69 -3.66 -56.15
C ALA A 121 3.81 -3.41 -55.12
N LEU A 122 4.88 -2.69 -55.47
CA LEU A 122 6.00 -2.43 -54.56
C LEU A 122 5.60 -1.49 -53.41
N LEU A 123 4.78 -0.48 -53.70
CA LEU A 123 4.22 0.40 -52.67
C LEU A 123 3.35 -0.39 -51.68
N ILE A 124 2.46 -1.25 -52.20
CA ILE A 124 1.62 -2.13 -51.36
C ILE A 124 2.50 -3.06 -50.52
N ILE A 125 3.52 -3.69 -51.11
CA ILE A 125 4.46 -4.56 -50.39
C ILE A 125 5.16 -3.79 -49.26
N GLY A 126 5.70 -2.60 -49.52
CA GLY A 126 6.36 -1.79 -48.50
C GLY A 126 5.45 -1.41 -47.34
N ILE A 127 4.21 -0.98 -47.63
CA ILE A 127 3.20 -0.68 -46.61
C ILE A 127 2.86 -1.93 -45.80
N VAL A 128 2.66 -3.08 -46.45
CA VAL A 128 2.35 -4.35 -45.80
C VAL A 128 3.49 -4.79 -44.87
N ILE A 129 4.75 -4.63 -45.28
CA ILE A 129 5.92 -4.94 -44.45
C ILE A 129 5.92 -4.09 -43.17
N VAL A 130 5.74 -2.76 -43.29
CA VAL A 130 5.69 -1.86 -42.13
C VAL A 130 4.52 -2.20 -41.22
N TYR A 131 3.34 -2.46 -41.80
CA TYR A 131 2.15 -2.81 -41.03
C TYR A 131 2.31 -4.12 -40.26
N LEU A 132 2.72 -5.21 -40.93
CA LEU A 132 2.89 -6.52 -40.30
C LEU A 132 3.99 -6.53 -39.25
N SER A 133 5.10 -5.83 -39.49
CA SER A 133 6.19 -5.69 -38.50
C SER A 133 5.74 -4.90 -37.26
N SER A 134 4.96 -3.83 -37.45
CA SER A 134 4.35 -3.06 -36.36
C SER A 134 3.39 -3.91 -35.52
N LEU A 135 2.55 -4.70 -36.20
CA LEU A 135 1.59 -5.59 -35.56
C LEU A 135 2.32 -6.69 -34.75
N ALA A 136 3.32 -7.33 -35.36
CA ALA A 136 4.13 -8.36 -34.71
C ALA A 136 4.87 -7.82 -33.49
N PHE A 137 5.48 -6.63 -33.60
CA PHE A 137 6.13 -5.96 -32.47
C PHE A 137 5.14 -5.63 -31.34
N SER A 138 3.96 -5.12 -31.69
CA SER A 138 2.91 -4.80 -30.71
C SER A 138 2.41 -6.05 -29.99
N LEU A 139 2.19 -7.15 -30.71
CA LEU A 139 1.80 -8.44 -30.14
C LEU A 139 2.89 -8.98 -29.22
N PHE A 140 4.15 -8.92 -29.65
CA PHE A 140 5.29 -9.33 -28.83
C PHE A 140 5.39 -8.52 -27.54
N ARG A 141 5.25 -7.19 -27.63
CA ARG A 141 5.21 -6.30 -26.45
C ARG A 141 4.06 -6.68 -25.53
N LEU A 142 2.88 -6.96 -26.07
CA LEU A 142 1.71 -7.36 -25.29
C LEU A 142 1.95 -8.68 -24.56
N ILE A 143 2.48 -9.70 -25.24
CA ILE A 143 2.85 -10.99 -24.64
C ILE A 143 3.86 -10.79 -23.51
N LYS A 144 4.92 -9.98 -23.72
CA LYS A 144 5.87 -9.70 -22.65
C LYS A 144 5.22 -8.97 -21.48
N SER A 145 4.32 -8.04 -21.74
CA SER A 145 3.62 -7.29 -20.68
C SER A 145 2.69 -8.16 -19.83
N THR A 146 2.15 -9.26 -20.37
CA THR A 146 1.32 -10.19 -19.60
C THR A 146 2.13 -11.17 -18.75
N LEU A 147 3.42 -11.37 -19.03
CA LEU A 147 4.29 -12.30 -18.30
C LEU A 147 4.84 -11.74 -16.99
N TYR A 148 4.98 -10.42 -16.88
CA TYR A 148 5.64 -9.78 -15.73
C TYR A 148 4.66 -9.00 -14.87
N LEU A 149 4.93 -8.98 -13.57
CA LEU A 149 4.23 -8.14 -12.61
C LEU A 149 4.96 -6.81 -12.44
N GLU A 150 4.18 -5.75 -12.21
CA GLU A 150 4.70 -4.43 -11.90
C GLU A 150 5.37 -4.46 -10.51
N ARG A 151 6.67 -4.12 -10.47
CA ARG A 151 7.46 -4.08 -9.21
C ARG A 151 7.24 -2.76 -8.45
N SER A 152 5.97 -2.39 -8.26
CA SER A 152 5.50 -1.07 -7.81
C SER A 152 5.55 -0.85 -6.30
N GLY A 153 5.93 -1.87 -5.52
CA GLY A 153 6.12 -1.79 -4.07
C GLY A 153 5.32 -2.84 -3.32
N TRP A 154 4.70 -2.41 -2.22
CA TRP A 154 4.04 -3.31 -1.28
C TRP A 154 2.59 -3.61 -1.66
N VAL A 155 2.19 -4.87 -1.54
CA VAL A 155 0.82 -5.37 -1.73
C VAL A 155 0.41 -6.21 -0.52
N PHE A 156 -0.85 -6.11 -0.14
CA PHE A 156 -1.45 -7.03 0.83
C PHE A 156 -2.10 -8.22 0.12
N LEU A 157 -1.79 -9.43 0.57
CA LEU A 157 -2.26 -10.69 0.01
C LEU A 157 -2.99 -11.47 1.11
N ARG A 158 -4.27 -11.72 0.91
CA ARG A 158 -5.12 -12.41 1.89
C ARG A 158 -4.79 -13.90 1.91
N GLU A 159 -4.59 -14.50 3.08
CA GLU A 159 -4.35 -15.94 3.19
C GLU A 159 -5.62 -16.72 2.81
N GLU A 160 -6.79 -16.23 3.24
CA GLU A 160 -8.11 -16.83 3.05
C GLU A 160 -9.12 -15.85 2.43
N MET A 161 -10.21 -16.38 1.87
CA MET A 161 -11.29 -15.56 1.32
C MET A 161 -12.15 -15.00 2.46
N TRP A 162 -12.51 -13.72 2.38
CA TRP A 162 -13.27 -13.04 3.43
C TRP A 162 -14.77 -13.10 3.09
N GLN A 163 -15.62 -13.41 4.08
CA GLN A 163 -17.07 -13.62 3.88
C GLN A 163 -17.81 -12.41 3.31
N ASP A 164 -17.33 -11.18 3.56
CA ASP A 164 -17.96 -9.93 3.11
C ASP A 164 -17.55 -9.50 1.69
N ASP A 165 -16.67 -10.26 1.02
CA ASP A 165 -16.07 -9.80 -0.23
C ASP A 165 -16.96 -10.09 -1.44
N LYS A 166 -17.83 -9.13 -1.78
CA LYS A 166 -18.57 -9.11 -3.06
C LYS A 166 -17.69 -8.67 -4.24
N SER A 167 -16.41 -8.31 -4.02
CA SER A 167 -15.54 -7.80 -5.08
C SER A 167 -14.88 -8.95 -5.86
N LYS A 168 -15.20 -9.01 -7.16
CA LYS A 168 -14.68 -10.00 -8.11
C LYS A 168 -13.21 -9.72 -8.39
N GLY A 169 -12.29 -10.26 -7.59
CA GLY A 169 -10.85 -10.10 -7.88
C GLY A 169 -9.86 -10.64 -6.84
N ASN A 170 -10.29 -10.88 -5.60
CA ASN A 170 -9.37 -11.20 -4.50
C ASN A 170 -9.36 -12.70 -4.20
N ALA A 171 -8.63 -13.46 -5.02
CA ALA A 171 -8.40 -14.88 -4.72
C ALA A 171 -7.59 -15.02 -3.42
N ALA A 172 -7.94 -16.00 -2.60
CA ALA A 172 -7.14 -16.39 -1.44
C ALA A 172 -5.75 -16.85 -1.89
N TRP A 173 -4.70 -16.29 -1.29
CA TRP A 173 -3.29 -16.56 -1.64
C TRP A 173 -2.70 -17.76 -0.89
N THR A 174 -3.47 -18.38 0.01
CA THR A 174 -3.09 -19.56 0.80
C THR A 174 -1.80 -19.36 1.60
N ASN A 175 -1.28 -20.44 2.18
CA ASN A 175 -0.12 -20.41 3.10
C ASN A 175 1.21 -20.17 2.37
N ASP A 176 1.23 -20.23 1.03
CA ASP A 176 2.42 -19.98 0.21
C ASP A 176 2.14 -19.00 -0.94
N PRO A 177 2.02 -17.69 -0.62
CA PRO A 177 1.87 -16.66 -1.64
C PRO A 177 3.11 -16.56 -2.55
N GLY A 178 4.30 -16.92 -2.06
CA GLY A 178 5.55 -16.84 -2.81
C GLY A 178 5.55 -17.72 -4.04
N ALA A 179 5.22 -19.01 -3.89
CA ALA A 179 5.13 -19.92 -5.03
C ALA A 179 4.04 -19.51 -6.03
N ARG A 180 2.92 -18.95 -5.56
CA ARG A 180 1.85 -18.45 -6.45
C ARG A 180 2.30 -17.23 -7.24
N LEU A 181 2.96 -16.27 -6.61
CA LEU A 181 3.50 -15.10 -7.30
C LEU A 181 4.57 -15.52 -8.32
N GLN A 182 5.42 -16.49 -7.98
CA GLN A 182 6.42 -17.03 -8.90
C GLN A 182 5.81 -17.75 -10.10
N LYS A 183 4.65 -18.41 -9.94
CA LYS A 183 3.89 -18.95 -11.08
C LYS A 183 3.36 -17.84 -12.01
N LEU A 184 3.03 -16.66 -11.46
CA LEU A 184 2.54 -15.53 -12.23
C LEU A 184 3.66 -14.73 -12.91
N ASP A 185 4.81 -14.63 -12.26
CA ASP A 185 6.04 -14.02 -12.76
C ASP A 185 7.24 -14.83 -12.24
N PRO A 186 7.84 -15.70 -13.09
CA PRO A 186 8.94 -16.58 -12.68
C PRO A 186 10.21 -15.87 -12.21
N THR A 187 10.31 -14.55 -12.44
CA THR A 187 11.47 -13.73 -12.08
C THR A 187 11.38 -13.16 -10.67
N LEU A 188 10.26 -13.39 -9.99
CA LEU A 188 10.09 -13.04 -8.60
C LEU A 188 10.63 -14.16 -7.71
N HIS A 189 11.55 -13.77 -6.83
CA HIS A 189 12.06 -14.63 -5.77
C HIS A 189 11.68 -13.98 -4.46
N PHE A 190 10.94 -14.71 -3.63
CA PHE A 190 10.52 -14.22 -2.33
C PHE A 190 11.28 -14.91 -1.21
N ARG A 191 11.67 -14.12 -0.21
CA ARG A 191 12.21 -14.56 1.06
C ARG A 191 11.27 -14.13 2.17
N ARG A 192 11.01 -15.04 3.11
CA ARG A 192 10.20 -14.79 4.29
C ARG A 192 11.02 -14.07 5.34
N TRP A 193 10.51 -12.95 5.84
CA TRP A 193 11.18 -12.15 6.86
C TRP A 193 11.12 -12.77 8.26
N ASP A 194 10.04 -13.48 8.55
CA ASP A 194 9.80 -14.14 9.84
C ASP A 194 10.73 -15.32 10.11
N GLU A 195 11.34 -15.90 9.07
CA GLU A 195 12.39 -16.92 9.23
C GLU A 195 13.72 -16.32 9.71
N ASP A 196 13.95 -15.03 9.44
CA ASP A 196 15.21 -14.38 9.71
C ASP A 196 15.24 -13.68 11.08
N GLN A 197 14.11 -13.60 11.80
CA GLN A 197 13.98 -12.79 13.01
C GLN A 197 12.98 -13.30 14.04
N MET A 198 13.20 -12.88 15.30
CA MET A 198 12.20 -12.95 16.36
C MET A 198 11.07 -11.94 16.09
N VAL A 199 10.17 -12.28 15.18
CA VAL A 199 8.92 -11.56 14.98
C VAL A 199 7.95 -12.03 16.07
N PRO A 200 7.28 -11.13 16.81
CA PRO A 200 6.24 -11.54 17.75
C PRO A 200 5.19 -12.37 17.00
N LYS A 201 5.03 -13.62 17.43
CA LYS A 201 3.97 -14.49 16.93
C LYS A 201 2.67 -14.01 17.56
N TRP A 202 1.82 -13.39 16.75
CA TRP A 202 0.47 -13.05 17.18
C TRP A 202 -0.33 -14.36 17.26
N GLU A 203 -0.66 -14.78 18.48
CA GLU A 203 -1.51 -15.96 18.74
C GLU A 203 -2.93 -15.78 18.18
N GLU A 204 -3.70 -16.87 18.23
CA GLU A 204 -4.95 -17.10 17.50
C GLU A 204 -5.88 -15.91 17.37
N THR A 205 -6.44 -15.79 16.16
CA THR A 205 -7.39 -14.76 15.78
C THR A 205 -8.62 -14.84 16.67
N VAL A 206 -8.74 -13.91 17.61
CA VAL A 206 -10.03 -13.54 18.19
C VAL A 206 -10.98 -13.21 17.04
N ASN A 207 -12.26 -13.56 17.18
CA ASN A 207 -13.29 -13.32 16.16
C ASN A 207 -13.15 -11.94 15.51
N GLY A 208 -13.03 -11.89 14.18
CA GLY A 208 -12.92 -10.64 13.40
C GLY A 208 -11.55 -10.34 12.79
N TYR A 209 -10.47 -10.95 13.30
CA TYR A 209 -9.13 -10.80 12.72
C TYR A 209 -8.85 -11.82 11.62
N LYS A 210 -8.10 -11.40 10.60
CA LYS A 210 -7.87 -12.16 9.36
C LYS A 210 -6.38 -12.19 9.04
N ARG A 211 -5.89 -13.35 8.63
CA ARG A 211 -4.48 -13.53 8.28
C ARG A 211 -4.20 -13.10 6.84
N GLY A 212 -2.99 -12.61 6.63
CA GLY A 212 -2.50 -12.25 5.31
C GLY A 212 -1.00 -12.04 5.28
N TRP A 213 -0.53 -11.58 4.13
CA TRP A 213 0.85 -11.37 3.83
C TRP A 213 1.05 -9.98 3.25
N LEU A 214 2.11 -9.30 3.67
CA LEU A 214 2.63 -8.13 3.00
C LEU A 214 3.76 -8.59 2.09
N ALA A 215 3.63 -8.30 0.79
CA ALA A 215 4.61 -8.66 -0.22
C ALA A 215 5.23 -7.41 -0.82
N ASP A 216 6.55 -7.27 -0.70
CA ASP A 216 7.31 -6.27 -1.44
C ASP A 216 7.70 -6.83 -2.80
N LEU A 217 7.00 -6.40 -3.86
CA LEU A 217 7.27 -6.84 -5.22
C LEU A 217 8.60 -6.30 -5.78
N ARG A 218 9.23 -5.34 -5.10
CA ARG A 218 10.53 -4.78 -5.51
C ARG A 218 11.69 -5.59 -4.93
N THR A 219 11.62 -5.89 -3.65
CA THR A 219 12.73 -6.54 -2.92
C THR A 219 12.54 -8.04 -2.75
N GLY A 220 11.33 -8.55 -2.98
CA GLY A 220 11.03 -9.97 -2.78
C GLY A 220 10.88 -10.33 -1.31
N VAL A 221 10.47 -9.40 -0.44
CA VAL A 221 10.23 -9.72 0.97
C VAL A 221 8.77 -10.08 1.20
N LEU A 222 8.54 -11.15 1.95
CA LEU A 222 7.22 -11.54 2.46
C LEU A 222 7.19 -11.42 3.98
N VAL A 223 6.14 -10.80 4.49
CA VAL A 223 5.90 -10.67 5.93
C VAL A 223 4.50 -11.17 6.26
N LYS A 224 4.38 -12.12 7.18
CA LYS A 224 3.07 -12.55 7.67
C LYS A 224 2.47 -11.49 8.61
N THR A 225 1.19 -11.23 8.48
CA THR A 225 0.48 -10.25 9.32
C THR A 225 -0.96 -10.68 9.59
N VAL A 226 -1.56 -10.04 10.58
CA VAL A 226 -2.95 -10.21 10.98
C VAL A 226 -3.61 -8.84 10.96
N VAL A 227 -4.74 -8.74 10.28
CA VAL A 227 -5.48 -7.50 10.10
C VAL A 227 -6.97 -7.71 10.35
N SER A 228 -7.66 -6.69 10.87
CA SER A 228 -9.13 -6.70 10.95
C SER A 228 -9.78 -6.44 9.57
N GLU A 229 -9.13 -5.62 8.74
CA GLU A 229 -9.56 -5.24 7.40
C GLU A 229 -8.38 -5.03 6.45
N GLU A 230 -8.63 -4.92 5.15
CA GLU A 230 -7.59 -4.85 4.13
C GLU A 230 -6.89 -3.48 4.15
N PRO A 231 -5.61 -3.41 4.55
CA PRO A 231 -4.90 -2.15 4.66
C PRO A 231 -4.59 -1.54 3.29
N ASP A 232 -4.47 -0.20 3.26
CA ASP A 232 -4.03 0.58 2.08
C ASP A 232 -2.77 1.41 2.33
N ALA A 233 -2.30 1.45 3.58
CA ALA A 233 -1.06 2.12 3.94
C ALA A 233 -0.42 1.48 5.18
N MET A 234 0.87 1.75 5.35
CA MET A 234 1.66 1.42 6.53
C MET A 234 2.30 2.69 7.06
N MET A 235 2.33 2.87 8.37
CA MET A 235 2.97 4.02 9.03
C MET A 235 4.03 3.55 10.02
N VAL A 236 5.22 4.14 9.99
CA VAL A 236 6.31 3.83 10.91
C VAL A 236 5.88 4.20 12.33
N LEU A 237 6.06 3.28 13.28
CA LEU A 237 5.84 3.52 14.71
C LEU A 237 7.14 3.53 15.51
N GLY A 238 8.06 2.64 15.18
CA GLY A 238 9.29 2.50 15.94
C GLY A 238 10.31 1.65 15.24
N ILE A 239 11.58 1.94 15.53
CA ILE A 239 12.74 1.19 15.08
C ILE A 239 13.30 0.46 16.29
N HIS A 240 13.62 -0.82 16.12
CA HIS A 240 14.21 -1.68 17.14
C HIS A 240 15.31 -2.55 16.50
N GLY A 241 16.13 -3.21 17.32
CA GLY A 241 17.30 -3.96 16.83
C GLY A 241 16.94 -5.07 15.83
N SER A 242 15.74 -5.66 15.93
CA SER A 242 15.24 -6.60 14.94
C SER A 242 14.65 -5.90 13.71
N GLY A 243 13.93 -4.80 13.81
CA GLY A 243 13.33 -4.23 12.60
C GLY A 243 12.58 -2.94 12.83
N VAL A 244 11.57 -2.73 12.03
CA VAL A 244 10.74 -1.54 12.08
C VAL A 244 9.31 -1.99 12.25
N THR A 245 8.68 -1.53 13.33
CA THR A 245 7.26 -1.76 13.58
C THR A 245 6.46 -0.73 12.80
N TYR A 246 5.56 -1.23 11.96
CA TYR A 246 4.59 -0.42 11.23
C TYR A 246 3.18 -0.66 11.75
N MET A 247 2.41 0.42 11.83
CA MET A 247 0.96 0.36 11.93
C MET A 247 0.36 0.16 10.54
N LEU A 248 -0.50 -0.85 10.38
CA LEU A 248 -1.27 -1.03 9.16
C LEU A 248 -2.56 -0.23 9.25
N LEU A 249 -2.84 0.52 8.20
CA LEU A 249 -3.89 1.51 8.17
C LEU A 249 -4.86 1.27 7.01
N LYS A 250 -6.13 1.59 7.26
CA LYS A 250 -7.16 1.80 6.24
C LYS A 250 -7.52 3.28 6.20
N ARG A 251 -7.27 3.94 5.08
CA ARG A 251 -7.71 5.32 4.87
C ARG A 251 -9.17 5.29 4.41
N SER A 252 -10.04 5.96 5.15
CA SER A 252 -11.43 6.13 4.74
C SER A 252 -11.51 6.91 3.44
N LYS A 253 -12.35 6.46 2.49
CA LYS A 253 -12.67 7.23 1.29
C LYS A 253 -13.57 8.43 1.58
N GLU A 254 -14.30 8.40 2.70
CA GLU A 254 -15.44 9.29 2.98
C GLU A 254 -15.22 10.26 4.14
N SER A 255 -14.14 10.19 4.93
CA SER A 255 -14.10 10.94 6.19
C SER A 255 -12.79 11.67 6.50
N ASN A 256 -12.85 13.01 6.49
CA ASN A 256 -12.14 13.97 7.35
C ASN A 256 -10.63 13.75 7.61
N GLY A 257 -9.94 12.95 6.78
CA GLY A 257 -8.54 12.57 6.95
C GLY A 257 -8.27 11.58 8.11
N ILE A 258 -9.26 10.83 8.59
CA ILE A 258 -9.07 9.86 9.68
C ILE A 258 -8.80 8.47 9.11
N ALA A 259 -7.60 7.95 9.38
CA ALA A 259 -7.22 6.57 9.12
C ALA A 259 -7.69 5.66 10.25
N ARG A 260 -7.96 4.40 9.94
CA ARG A 260 -8.25 3.36 10.92
C ARG A 260 -7.04 2.46 11.08
N ARG A 261 -6.68 2.13 12.32
CA ARG A 261 -5.73 1.06 12.60
C ARG A 261 -6.42 -0.28 12.30
N VAL A 262 -5.80 -1.08 11.44
CA VAL A 262 -6.32 -2.41 11.08
C VAL A 262 -5.35 -3.53 11.44
N GLY A 263 -4.10 -3.23 11.74
CA GLY A 263 -3.12 -4.24 12.15
C GLY A 263 -1.75 -3.64 12.46
N MET A 264 -0.77 -4.51 12.61
CA MET A 264 0.64 -4.15 12.75
C MET A 264 1.52 -5.16 12.02
N ALA A 265 2.70 -4.74 11.60
CA ALA A 265 3.70 -5.61 11.02
C ALA A 265 5.11 -5.18 11.44
N SER A 266 5.98 -6.16 11.65
CA SER A 266 7.42 -5.91 11.79
C SER A 266 8.08 -6.15 10.43
N LEU A 267 8.78 -5.15 9.92
CA LEU A 267 9.36 -5.12 8.59
C LEU A 267 10.88 -4.89 8.66
N PRO A 268 11.63 -5.27 7.61
CA PRO A 268 13.07 -5.04 7.56
C PRO A 268 13.45 -3.56 7.66
N PRO A 269 14.62 -3.22 8.26
CA PRO A 269 15.09 -1.84 8.37
C PRO A 269 15.19 -1.07 7.04
N PHE A 270 15.52 -1.74 5.93
CA PHE A 270 15.64 -1.09 4.62
C PHE A 270 14.33 -0.42 4.16
N THR A 271 13.19 -0.83 4.72
CA THR A 271 11.87 -0.28 4.35
C THR A 271 11.74 1.21 4.67
N LEU A 272 12.51 1.72 5.66
CA LEU A 272 12.55 3.15 5.97
C LEU A 272 12.98 4.01 4.78
N ALA A 273 13.90 3.51 3.95
CA ALA A 273 14.32 4.23 2.75
C ALA A 273 13.20 4.38 1.69
N SER A 274 12.10 3.62 1.84
CA SER A 274 10.94 3.66 0.95
C SER A 274 9.76 4.46 1.53
N THR A 275 9.89 5.00 2.75
CA THR A 275 8.84 5.79 3.37
C THR A 275 8.76 7.18 2.71
N LYS A 276 7.59 7.79 2.81
CA LYS A 276 7.36 9.20 2.47
C LYS A 276 6.87 9.93 3.71
N LYS A 277 7.45 11.09 3.99
CA LYS A 277 6.96 11.99 5.04
C LYS A 277 5.55 12.47 4.69
N VAL A 278 4.66 12.35 5.66
CA VAL A 278 3.27 12.79 5.63
C VAL A 278 3.10 13.74 6.81
N GLY A 279 2.56 14.93 6.57
CA GLY A 279 2.50 16.00 7.58
C GLY A 279 1.85 15.55 8.91
N SER A 280 0.53 15.38 8.91
CA SER A 280 -0.20 14.89 10.09
C SER A 280 -1.21 13.83 9.69
N MET A 281 -1.32 12.77 10.49
CA MET A 281 -2.26 11.68 10.30
C MET A 281 -3.10 11.47 11.54
N ARG A 282 -4.42 11.46 11.36
CA ARG A 282 -5.39 11.20 12.42
C ARG A 282 -5.77 9.73 12.38
N ILE A 283 -5.72 9.06 13.52
CA ILE A 283 -5.98 7.62 13.64
C ILE A 283 -7.10 7.40 14.65
N GLY A 284 -8.26 6.95 14.17
CA GLY A 284 -9.41 6.68 15.02
C GLY A 284 -9.37 5.25 15.57
N ALA A 285 -9.72 5.10 16.85
CA ALA A 285 -10.20 3.82 17.38
C ALA A 285 -11.72 3.79 17.20
N TYR A 286 -12.25 2.76 16.55
CA TYR A 286 -13.66 2.45 16.64
C TYR A 286 -13.82 1.27 17.58
N GLU A 287 -14.76 1.37 18.52
CA GLU A 287 -15.28 0.20 19.20
C GLU A 287 -15.81 -0.76 18.14
N ASP A 288 -15.53 -2.04 18.34
CA ASP A 288 -16.13 -3.13 17.60
C ASP A 288 -17.63 -3.05 17.88
N ASP A 289 -18.38 -2.34 17.03
CA ASP A 289 -19.83 -2.46 16.95
C ASP A 289 -20.08 -3.90 16.51
N GLY A 290 -19.99 -4.84 17.46
CA GLY A 290 -20.47 -6.20 17.31
C GLY A 290 -21.82 -6.12 16.62
N PRO A 291 -22.12 -7.06 15.69
CA PRO A 291 -23.14 -6.88 14.67
C PRO A 291 -24.38 -6.27 15.31
N LYS A 292 -24.72 -5.03 14.93
CA LYS A 292 -25.90 -4.35 15.44
C LYS A 292 -27.06 -5.31 15.23
N LYS A 293 -27.44 -6.05 16.29
CA LYS A 293 -28.69 -6.78 16.35
C LYS A 293 -29.70 -5.67 16.14
N LYS A 294 -30.17 -5.50 14.91
CA LYS A 294 -31.39 -4.75 14.64
C LYS A 294 -32.40 -5.36 15.59
N SER A 295 -32.72 -4.64 16.67
CA SER A 295 -33.67 -5.12 17.65
C SER A 295 -34.95 -5.35 16.87
N PHE A 296 -35.28 -6.63 16.65
CA PHE A 296 -36.48 -7.07 15.94
C PHE A 296 -37.75 -6.40 16.53
N TRP A 297 -37.66 -5.99 17.79
CA TRP A 297 -38.69 -5.28 18.54
C TRP A 297 -38.90 -3.80 18.18
N LYS A 298 -38.03 -3.15 17.39
CA LYS A 298 -38.24 -1.74 16.96
C LYS A 298 -39.10 -1.59 15.69
N SER A 299 -39.47 -2.67 15.00
CA SER A 299 -40.48 -2.61 13.92
C SER A 299 -41.90 -2.97 14.37
N PHE A 300 -42.11 -3.28 15.66
CA PHE A 300 -43.44 -3.43 16.26
C PHE A 300 -43.81 -2.18 17.06
N SER A 301 -43.80 -1.03 16.38
CA SER A 301 -44.42 0.20 16.88
C SER A 301 -45.72 0.44 16.12
N LEU A 302 -46.82 -0.06 16.71
CA LEU A 302 -48.13 0.61 16.76
C LEU A 302 -48.64 1.27 15.46
N ARG A 303 -48.90 0.49 14.40
CA ARG A 303 -49.68 0.97 13.25
C ARG A 303 -50.57 -0.06 12.53
N GLY A 304 -51.02 -1.11 13.22
CA GLY A 304 -51.82 -2.15 12.56
C GLY A 304 -52.76 -2.99 13.44
N ILE A 305 -53.37 -2.42 14.48
CA ILE A 305 -54.39 -3.11 15.30
C ILE A 305 -55.70 -2.29 15.45
N PHE A 306 -55.86 -1.17 14.72
CA PHE A 306 -57.09 -0.36 14.81
C PHE A 306 -57.95 -0.27 13.53
N ASP A 307 -57.62 -1.02 12.47
CA ASP A 307 -58.42 -1.03 11.22
C ASP A 307 -59.13 -2.37 10.96
N LEU A 308 -59.49 -3.12 12.02
CA LEU A 308 -60.29 -4.36 11.88
C LEU A 308 -61.56 -4.41 12.74
N PHE A 309 -62.04 -3.25 13.19
CA PHE A 309 -63.38 -3.09 13.78
C PHE A 309 -63.93 -1.70 13.42
N LEU A 310 -64.34 -1.54 12.16
CA LEU A 310 -65.42 -0.66 11.67
C LEU A 310 -65.65 -0.90 10.17
#